data_AF-A0A4R2AV48-F1
#
_entry.id   AF-A0A4R2AV48-F1
#
_cell.length_a   1.000
_cell.length_b   1.000
_cell.length_c   1.000
_cell.angle_alpha   90.00
_cell.angle_beta   90.00
_cell.angle_gamma   90.00
#
_symmetry.space_group_name_H-M   'P 1'
#
loop_
_entity.id
_entity.type
_entity.pdbx_description
1 polymer ?
#
loop_
_entity_poly.entity_id
_entity_poly.type
_entity_poly.pdbx_seq_one_letter_code
_entity_poly.pdbx_strand_id
1 'polypeptide(L)'
;MSYIVEREKSTTERIIELQRHLAKASEIVDSKACVYATGSFGRLEAGEQSDLDVFIVSKTAESERDGKKLMVNQLSNLDTILVKAELIRAIHVLDMPKFDADGKYLASHSIHDLKTHLGTAEDDYRNTLTGRLLLFLESRPLIGDGVYDEIIDEVIAAYWGDYGDHSDDFIPAFLTNDILRLWRTFCVNYESGRRSEKGDAKIKNHKLKHSRMLTCYSALLFLLAVYKLDGTVSPERAKEMTKLTPTGRLQWLLKEPSFSAIHDQTSELLEKYGDFLKRTDQPKETLKALFESNSKEWVQKSYDFGDTLFDVLSALGKDTKFFRLIVV
;
A
#
# COMPACT_ATOMS: atom_id res chain seq x y z
N MET A 1 1.52 -2.69 -21.40
CA MET A 1 1.02 -3.69 -20.42
C MET A 1 1.93 -4.90 -20.18
N SER A 2 2.64 -5.45 -21.18
CA SER A 2 3.42 -6.71 -21.03
C SER A 2 4.40 -6.73 -19.85
N TYR A 3 5.14 -5.64 -19.63
CA TYR A 3 6.14 -5.59 -18.56
C TYR A 3 5.54 -5.57 -17.15
N ILE A 4 4.35 -4.99 -16.94
CA ILE A 4 3.68 -5.05 -15.62
C ILE A 4 3.36 -6.51 -15.26
N VAL A 5 2.85 -7.28 -16.22
CA VAL A 5 2.53 -8.70 -16.04
C VAL A 5 3.78 -9.54 -15.78
N GLU A 6 4.88 -9.24 -16.50
CA GLU A 6 6.18 -9.87 -16.26
C GLU A 6 6.68 -9.61 -14.83
N ARG A 7 6.55 -8.37 -14.34
CA ARG A 7 6.92 -7.97 -12.98
C ARG A 7 6.06 -8.62 -11.92
N GLU A 8 4.76 -8.72 -12.17
CA GLU A 8 3.83 -9.40 -11.27
C GLU A 8 4.21 -10.86 -11.09
N LYS A 9 4.49 -11.56 -12.19
CA LYS A 9 4.93 -12.95 -12.18
C LYS A 9 6.25 -13.12 -11.43
N SER A 10 7.27 -12.34 -11.78
CA SER A 10 8.60 -12.43 -11.15
C SER A 10 8.54 -12.10 -9.65
N THR A 11 7.77 -11.07 -9.26
CA THR A 11 7.61 -10.71 -7.84
C THR A 11 6.90 -11.82 -7.07
N THR A 12 5.87 -12.43 -7.66
CA THR A 12 5.12 -13.54 -7.05
C THR A 12 6.03 -14.74 -6.81
N GLU A 13 6.87 -15.11 -7.79
CA GLU A 13 7.86 -16.19 -7.65
C GLU A 13 8.85 -15.90 -6.50
N ARG A 14 9.31 -14.65 -6.39
CA ARG A 14 10.19 -14.22 -5.29
C ARG A 14 9.50 -14.24 -3.93
N ILE A 15 8.22 -13.88 -3.86
CA ILE A 15 7.42 -14.00 -2.62
C ILE A 15 7.32 -15.47 -2.21
N ILE A 16 6.97 -16.36 -3.13
CA ILE A 16 6.87 -17.80 -2.85
C ILE A 16 8.20 -18.35 -2.36
N GLU A 17 9.32 -17.93 -2.95
CA GLU A 17 10.65 -18.34 -2.49
C GLU A 17 10.96 -17.79 -1.08
N LEU A 18 10.67 -16.51 -0.84
CA LEU A 18 10.81 -15.91 0.49
C LEU A 18 10.00 -16.66 1.55
N GLN A 19 8.76 -17.04 1.25
CA GLN A 19 7.89 -17.79 2.15
C GLN A 19 8.49 -19.14 2.57
N ARG A 20 9.21 -19.84 1.67
CA ARG A 20 9.89 -21.10 1.99
C ARG A 20 10.97 -20.93 3.05
N HIS A 21 11.62 -19.76 3.08
CA HIS A 21 12.63 -19.41 4.09
C HIS A 21 12.02 -18.87 5.40
N LEU A 22 10.71 -18.68 5.47
CA LEU A 22 10.00 -18.15 6.64
C LEU A 22 9.24 -19.22 7.44
N ALA A 23 9.49 -20.51 7.23
CA ALA A 23 8.76 -21.60 7.90
C ALA A 23 8.75 -21.45 9.44
N LYS A 24 9.90 -21.17 10.06
CA LYS A 24 10.00 -20.95 11.51
C LYS A 24 9.23 -19.70 11.98
N ALA A 25 9.31 -18.62 11.20
CA ALA A 25 8.54 -17.42 11.50
C ALA A 25 7.03 -17.69 11.41
N SER A 26 6.61 -18.50 10.43
CA SER A 26 5.22 -18.94 10.24
C SER A 26 4.70 -19.65 11.48
N GLU A 27 5.47 -20.60 12.05
CA GLU A 27 5.13 -21.29 13.30
C GLU A 27 4.97 -20.32 14.48
N ILE A 28 5.81 -19.29 14.56
CA ILE A 28 5.78 -18.30 15.65
C ILE A 28 4.53 -17.41 15.55
N VAL A 29 4.18 -16.96 14.34
CA VAL A 29 3.03 -16.05 14.12
C VAL A 29 1.68 -16.77 14.05
N ASP A 30 1.69 -18.09 13.91
CA ASP A 30 0.49 -18.91 13.69
C ASP A 30 -0.66 -18.53 14.63
N SER A 31 -1.83 -18.25 14.04
CA SER A 31 -3.06 -17.77 14.70
C SER A 31 -2.98 -16.48 15.54
N LYS A 32 -1.80 -15.86 15.69
CA LYS A 32 -1.54 -14.72 16.58
C LYS A 32 -1.22 -13.41 15.86
N ALA A 33 -0.60 -13.50 14.69
CA ALA A 33 -0.11 -12.35 13.93
C ALA A 33 0.00 -12.69 12.44
N CYS A 34 0.18 -11.65 11.63
CA CYS A 34 0.61 -11.78 10.25
C CYS A 34 1.84 -10.91 9.98
N VAL A 35 2.57 -11.26 8.92
CA VAL A 35 3.58 -10.41 8.31
C VAL A 35 3.14 -10.14 6.88
N TYR A 36 3.05 -8.87 6.49
CA TYR A 36 2.73 -8.49 5.12
C TYR A 36 3.82 -7.63 4.52
N ALA A 37 4.08 -7.86 3.23
CA ALA A 37 4.92 -7.03 2.41
C ALA A 37 4.13 -5.80 1.94
N THR A 38 4.82 -4.67 1.87
CA THR A 38 4.35 -3.43 1.26
C THR A 38 5.35 -3.00 0.18
N GLY A 39 5.26 -1.76 -0.29
CA GLY A 39 6.25 -1.25 -1.24
C GLY A 39 6.18 -2.03 -2.55
N SER A 40 7.34 -2.26 -3.15
CA SER A 40 7.40 -2.92 -4.45
C SER A 40 6.96 -4.40 -4.40
N PHE A 41 7.20 -5.11 -3.28
CA PHE A 41 6.73 -6.47 -3.09
C PHE A 41 5.21 -6.53 -2.90
N GLY A 42 4.64 -5.64 -2.09
CA GLY A 42 3.18 -5.56 -1.93
C GLY A 42 2.46 -5.25 -3.25
N ARG A 43 3.00 -4.30 -4.04
CA ARG A 43 2.43 -3.95 -5.36
C ARG A 43 2.68 -4.98 -6.46
N LEU A 44 3.39 -6.07 -6.18
CA LEU A 44 3.84 -7.08 -7.14
C LEU A 44 4.66 -6.48 -8.31
N GLU A 45 5.56 -5.55 -7.99
CA GLU A 45 6.39 -4.86 -8.97
C GLU A 45 7.88 -4.82 -8.58
N ALA A 46 8.30 -5.70 -7.67
CA ALA A 46 9.67 -5.75 -7.14
C ALA A 46 10.69 -6.20 -8.20
N GLY A 47 11.84 -5.53 -8.22
CA GLY A 47 12.95 -5.83 -9.12
C GLY A 47 14.13 -6.39 -8.39
N GLU A 48 15.18 -6.76 -9.12
CA GLU A 48 16.38 -7.37 -8.53
C GLU A 48 16.97 -6.49 -7.42
N GLN A 49 16.91 -5.17 -7.60
CA GLN A 49 17.43 -4.17 -6.66
C GLN A 49 16.40 -3.69 -5.62
N SER A 50 15.21 -4.30 -5.59
CA SER A 50 14.18 -3.96 -4.60
C SER A 50 14.45 -4.62 -3.27
N ASP A 51 14.47 -3.81 -2.22
CA ASP A 51 14.42 -4.23 -0.83
C ASP A 51 13.02 -4.68 -0.42
N LEU A 52 12.96 -5.33 0.75
CA LEU A 52 11.73 -5.84 1.34
C LEU A 52 11.19 -4.85 2.38
N ASP A 53 10.03 -4.25 2.10
CA ASP A 53 9.28 -3.46 3.08
C ASP A 53 8.23 -4.33 3.75
N VAL A 54 8.24 -4.48 5.07
CA VAL A 54 7.28 -5.33 5.80
C VAL A 54 6.79 -4.69 7.08
N PHE A 55 5.57 -5.08 7.47
CA PHE A 55 5.01 -4.83 8.79
C PHE A 55 4.61 -6.15 9.43
N ILE A 56 4.67 -6.18 10.77
CA ILE A 56 4.14 -7.26 11.59
C ILE A 56 2.91 -6.72 12.30
N VAL A 57 1.78 -7.43 12.24
CA VAL A 57 0.58 -7.03 12.98
C VAL A 57 0.06 -8.19 13.80
N SER A 58 -0.09 -7.96 15.10
CA SER A 58 -0.59 -8.95 16.05
C SER A 58 -2.06 -8.73 16.38
N LYS A 59 -2.80 -9.84 16.51
CA LYS A 59 -4.08 -9.88 17.19
C LYS A 59 -3.91 -9.49 18.64
N THR A 60 -4.98 -9.03 19.26
CA THR A 60 -5.01 -8.67 20.67
C THR A 60 -6.06 -9.47 21.42
N ALA A 61 -5.84 -9.68 22.71
CA ALA A 61 -6.80 -10.34 23.60
C ALA A 61 -7.02 -9.47 24.84
N GLU A 62 -8.24 -9.51 25.38
CA GLU A 62 -8.50 -8.95 26.71
C GLU A 62 -7.76 -9.79 27.76
N SER A 63 -7.03 -9.11 28.64
CA SER A 63 -6.42 -9.69 29.83
C SER A 63 -6.84 -8.85 31.04
N GLU A 64 -7.17 -9.52 32.13
CA GLU A 64 -7.44 -8.85 33.40
C GLU A 64 -6.17 -8.88 34.27
N ARG A 65 -5.75 -7.72 34.76
CA ARG A 65 -4.61 -7.58 35.68
C ARG A 65 -4.95 -6.52 36.72
N ASP A 66 -4.83 -6.87 38.00
CA ASP A 66 -5.14 -5.97 39.12
C ASP A 66 -6.53 -5.32 39.04
N GLY A 67 -7.54 -6.08 38.57
CA GLY A 67 -8.92 -5.61 38.42
C GLY A 67 -9.15 -4.65 37.25
N LYS A 68 -8.16 -4.48 36.36
CA LYS A 68 -8.29 -3.68 35.13
C LYS A 68 -8.22 -4.57 33.90
N LYS A 69 -9.17 -4.36 32.98
CA LYS A 69 -9.13 -4.94 31.63
C LYS A 69 -8.10 -4.19 30.78
N LEU A 70 -7.17 -4.93 30.20
CA LEU A 70 -6.12 -4.42 29.31
C LEU A 70 -6.14 -5.23 28.01
N MET A 71 -5.95 -4.55 26.88
CA MET A 71 -5.68 -5.23 25.61
C MET A 71 -4.20 -5.59 25.54
N VAL A 72 -3.90 -6.86 25.33
CA VAL A 72 -2.53 -7.37 25.21
C VAL A 72 -2.32 -8.01 23.84
N ASN A 73 -1.12 -7.86 23.29
CA ASN A 73 -0.73 -8.51 22.04
C ASN A 73 -0.63 -10.02 22.23
N GLN A 74 -1.18 -10.77 21.28
CA GLN A 74 -1.06 -12.24 21.27
C GLN A 74 0.34 -12.70 20.83
N LEU A 75 1.03 -11.90 20.02
CA LEU A 75 2.44 -12.09 19.69
C LEU A 75 3.29 -11.39 20.75
N SER A 76 4.09 -12.15 21.50
CA SER A 76 4.97 -11.59 22.52
C SER A 76 6.09 -10.73 21.91
N ASN A 77 6.71 -9.88 22.72
CA ASN A 77 7.87 -9.10 22.25
C ASN A 77 9.06 -10.00 21.87
N LEU A 78 9.27 -11.12 22.59
CA LEU A 78 10.34 -12.07 22.26
C LEU A 78 10.05 -12.79 20.94
N ASP A 79 8.81 -13.21 20.72
CA ASP A 79 8.38 -13.81 19.45
C ASP A 79 8.52 -12.81 18.30
N THR A 80 8.17 -11.55 18.53
CA THR A 80 8.37 -10.47 17.56
C THR A 80 9.86 -10.35 17.18
N ILE A 81 10.78 -10.40 18.14
CA ILE A 81 12.23 -10.36 17.88
C ILE A 81 12.66 -11.57 17.05
N LEU A 82 12.16 -12.77 17.37
CA LEU A 82 12.47 -13.99 16.62
C LEU A 82 11.97 -13.91 15.18
N VAL A 83 10.76 -13.43 14.95
CA VAL A 83 10.19 -13.20 13.61
C VAL A 83 11.06 -12.23 12.81
N LYS A 84 11.46 -11.10 13.41
CA LYS A 84 12.37 -10.14 12.78
C LYS A 84 13.72 -10.79 12.42
N ALA A 85 14.25 -11.63 13.30
CA ALA A 85 15.51 -12.32 13.06
C ALA A 85 15.40 -13.35 11.91
N GLU A 86 14.26 -14.05 11.79
CA GLU A 86 14.00 -14.95 10.65
C GLU A 86 13.83 -14.17 9.34
N LEU A 87 13.15 -13.03 9.34
CA LEU A 87 13.05 -12.15 8.17
C LEU A 87 14.44 -11.69 7.68
N ILE A 88 15.31 -11.26 8.62
CA ILE A 88 16.69 -10.86 8.32
C ILE A 88 17.50 -12.03 7.75
N ARG A 89 17.35 -13.24 8.32
CA ARG A 89 18.02 -14.44 7.79
C ARG A 89 17.54 -14.78 6.38
N ALA A 90 16.23 -14.72 6.13
CA ALA A 90 15.65 -15.07 4.85
C ALA A 90 16.18 -14.15 3.73
N ILE A 91 16.20 -12.83 3.95
CA ILE A 91 16.73 -11.90 2.94
C ILE A 91 18.24 -12.11 2.71
N HIS A 92 18.99 -12.54 3.72
CA HIS A 92 20.42 -12.83 3.56
C HIS A 92 20.67 -14.11 2.75
N VAL A 93 19.90 -15.17 3.02
CA VAL A 93 20.00 -16.43 2.26
C VAL A 93 19.63 -16.24 0.80
N LEU A 94 18.67 -15.37 0.51
CA LEU A 94 18.19 -15.07 -0.84
C LEU A 94 18.98 -13.97 -1.55
N ASP A 95 20.05 -13.48 -0.94
CA ASP A 95 20.87 -12.36 -1.47
C ASP A 95 20.03 -11.13 -1.86
N MET A 96 18.98 -10.87 -1.09
CA MET A 96 18.12 -9.70 -1.27
C MET A 96 18.79 -8.46 -0.67
N PRO A 97 18.48 -7.26 -1.19
CA PRO A 97 18.91 -6.02 -0.56
C PRO A 97 18.51 -5.96 0.92
N LYS A 98 19.40 -5.41 1.74
CA LYS A 98 19.17 -5.23 3.18
C LYS A 98 17.97 -4.32 3.42
N PHE A 99 17.27 -4.51 4.54
CA PHE A 99 16.26 -3.57 5.02
C PHE A 99 16.82 -2.14 5.08
N ASP A 100 16.09 -1.17 4.51
CA ASP A 100 16.50 0.23 4.52
C ASP A 100 16.58 0.79 5.96
N ALA A 101 17.42 1.82 6.12
CA ALA A 101 17.63 2.53 7.37
C ALA A 101 17.89 1.62 8.59
N ASP A 102 18.65 0.54 8.38
CA ASP A 102 19.01 -0.46 9.41
C ASP A 102 17.77 -1.09 10.09
N GLY A 103 16.72 -1.33 9.31
CA GLY A 103 15.49 -1.95 9.81
C GLY A 103 14.60 -1.00 10.61
N LYS A 104 14.82 0.31 10.55
CA LYS A 104 13.96 1.33 11.21
C LYS A 104 12.47 1.12 10.95
N TYR A 105 12.12 0.64 9.76
CA TYR A 105 10.73 0.45 9.33
C TYR A 105 10.21 -0.98 9.50
N LEU A 106 11.00 -1.88 10.11
CA LEU A 106 10.56 -3.22 10.51
C LEU A 106 9.67 -3.13 11.76
N ALA A 107 8.52 -2.46 11.59
CA ALA A 107 7.60 -2.11 12.65
C ALA A 107 6.71 -3.30 13.04
N SER A 108 6.33 -3.34 14.32
CA SER A 108 5.31 -4.25 14.84
C SER A 108 4.18 -3.41 15.43
N HIS A 109 2.97 -3.67 14.99
CA HIS A 109 1.76 -3.03 15.49
C HIS A 109 0.80 -4.10 16.02
N SER A 110 -0.22 -3.67 16.74
CA SER A 110 -1.35 -4.51 17.08
C SER A 110 -2.60 -4.07 16.32
N ILE A 111 -3.56 -4.98 16.11
CA ILE A 111 -4.86 -4.59 15.53
C ILE A 111 -5.56 -3.55 16.40
N HIS A 112 -5.37 -3.61 17.71
CA HIS A 112 -5.86 -2.58 18.63
C HIS A 112 -5.26 -1.21 18.28
N ASP A 113 -3.95 -1.10 18.13
CA ASP A 113 -3.27 0.16 17.80
C ASP A 113 -3.71 0.73 16.45
N LEU A 114 -3.92 -0.13 15.44
CA LEU A 114 -4.38 0.30 14.12
C LEU A 114 -5.79 0.90 14.18
N LYS A 115 -6.64 0.44 15.12
CA LYS A 115 -8.02 0.91 15.32
C LYS A 115 -8.11 2.11 16.26
N THR A 116 -7.40 2.10 17.39
CA THR A 116 -7.57 3.11 18.44
C THR A 116 -6.92 4.45 18.15
N HIS A 117 -5.81 4.47 17.41
CA HIS A 117 -5.15 5.72 17.01
C HIS A 117 -5.74 6.33 15.75
N LEU A 118 -6.72 5.68 15.11
CA LEU A 118 -7.29 6.06 13.84
C LEU A 118 -7.80 7.51 13.85
N GLY A 119 -7.22 8.35 13.00
CA GLY A 119 -7.55 9.79 12.90
C GLY A 119 -6.97 10.68 14.01
N THR A 120 -6.21 10.14 14.96
CA THR A 120 -5.58 10.90 16.06
C THR A 120 -4.17 11.40 15.70
N ALA A 121 -3.59 12.24 16.54
CA ALA A 121 -2.19 12.67 16.40
C ALA A 121 -1.17 11.53 16.65
N GLU A 122 -1.57 10.53 17.44
CA GLU A 122 -0.73 9.34 17.68
C GLU A 122 -0.57 8.52 16.40
N ASP A 123 -1.48 8.66 15.43
CA ASP A 123 -1.50 7.87 14.20
C ASP A 123 -0.24 8.07 13.34
N ASP A 124 0.22 9.32 13.26
CA ASP A 124 1.46 9.69 12.58
C ASP A 124 2.69 9.33 13.44
N TYR A 125 2.63 9.67 14.74
CA TYR A 125 3.77 9.47 15.65
C TYR A 125 4.17 8.00 15.78
N ARG A 126 3.18 7.11 15.84
CA ARG A 126 3.37 5.66 15.97
C ARG A 126 3.46 4.94 14.62
N ASN A 127 3.35 5.68 13.51
CA ASN A 127 3.33 5.12 12.15
C ASN A 127 2.17 4.15 11.89
N THR A 128 1.10 4.20 12.68
CA THR A 128 -0.09 3.35 12.51
C THR A 128 -0.93 3.76 11.30
N LEU A 129 -0.93 5.06 10.93
CA LEU A 129 -1.58 5.53 9.70
C LEU A 129 -0.97 4.85 8.47
N THR A 130 0.35 4.93 8.34
CA THR A 130 1.10 4.32 7.24
C THR A 130 0.93 2.81 7.24
N GLY A 131 1.10 2.15 8.40
CA GLY A 131 0.94 0.70 8.51
C GLY A 131 -0.45 0.25 8.05
N ARG A 132 -1.51 0.87 8.59
CA ARG A 132 -2.92 0.57 8.28
C ARG A 132 -3.26 0.80 6.81
N LEU A 133 -2.83 1.93 6.24
CA LEU A 133 -3.17 2.23 4.86
C LEU A 133 -2.31 1.47 3.86
N LEU A 134 -1.04 1.17 4.14
CA LEU A 134 -0.27 0.30 3.24
C LEU A 134 -0.78 -1.15 3.27
N LEU A 135 -1.24 -1.63 4.44
CA LEU A 135 -1.98 -2.88 4.55
C LEU A 135 -3.19 -2.87 3.60
N PHE A 136 -4.03 -1.84 3.70
CA PHE A 136 -5.27 -1.74 2.95
C PHE A 136 -5.07 -1.48 1.44
N LEU A 137 -4.07 -0.69 1.06
CA LEU A 137 -3.91 -0.14 -0.29
C LEU A 137 -2.97 -0.92 -1.19
N GLU A 138 -1.97 -1.63 -0.66
CA GLU A 138 -0.95 -2.26 -1.52
C GLU A 138 -0.36 -3.55 -0.98
N SER A 139 -0.83 -4.12 0.13
CA SER A 139 -0.08 -5.20 0.77
C SER A 139 -0.31 -6.60 0.18
N ARG A 140 0.63 -7.50 0.53
CA ARG A 140 0.56 -8.94 0.27
C ARG A 140 1.00 -9.71 1.52
N PRO A 141 0.23 -10.71 1.98
CA PRO A 141 0.67 -11.53 3.10
C PRO A 141 1.94 -12.31 2.71
N LEU A 142 2.90 -12.35 3.61
CA LEU A 142 4.05 -13.26 3.54
C LEU A 142 3.78 -14.50 4.37
N ILE A 143 3.34 -14.33 5.62
CA ILE A 143 2.99 -15.42 6.53
C ILE A 143 1.81 -15.01 7.42
N GLY A 144 1.03 -15.98 7.88
CA GLY A 144 -0.14 -15.75 8.72
C GLY A 144 -1.36 -15.26 7.95
N ASP A 145 -1.62 -15.80 6.75
CA ASP A 145 -2.69 -15.40 5.83
C ASP A 145 -4.08 -15.32 6.49
N GLY A 146 -4.42 -16.28 7.35
CA GLY A 146 -5.70 -16.26 8.08
C GLY A 146 -5.84 -15.04 9.00
N VAL A 147 -4.77 -14.70 9.73
CA VAL A 147 -4.75 -13.51 10.59
C VAL A 147 -4.70 -12.23 9.76
N TYR A 148 -4.03 -12.25 8.61
CA TYR A 148 -4.03 -11.13 7.66
C TYR A 148 -5.45 -10.79 7.18
N ASP A 149 -6.23 -11.80 6.78
CA ASP A 149 -7.61 -11.61 6.32
C ASP A 149 -8.51 -11.07 7.45
N GLU A 150 -8.36 -11.59 8.67
CA GLU A 150 -9.07 -11.08 9.86
C GLU A 150 -8.73 -9.60 10.16
N ILE A 151 -7.44 -9.23 10.06
CA ILE A 151 -6.99 -7.85 10.29
C ILE A 151 -7.55 -6.90 9.22
N ILE A 152 -7.61 -7.33 7.96
CA ILE A 152 -8.23 -6.55 6.87
C ILE A 152 -9.70 -6.28 7.21
N ASP A 153 -10.44 -7.31 7.67
CA ASP A 153 -11.85 -7.16 8.05
C ASP A 153 -12.04 -6.17 9.20
N GLU A 154 -11.18 -6.25 10.21
CA GLU A 154 -11.19 -5.33 11.36
C GLU A 154 -10.85 -3.88 10.98
N VAL A 155 -9.92 -3.69 10.04
CA VAL A 155 -9.59 -2.35 9.50
C VAL A 155 -10.75 -1.79 8.67
N ILE A 156 -11.39 -2.61 7.83
CA ILE A 156 -12.58 -2.19 7.08
C ILE A 156 -13.69 -1.80 8.05
N ALA A 157 -13.99 -2.64 9.04
CA ALA A 157 -15.02 -2.37 10.04
C ALA A 157 -14.78 -1.05 10.79
N ALA A 158 -13.52 -0.70 11.07
CA ALA A 158 -13.19 0.56 11.72
C ALA A 158 -13.50 1.80 10.86
N TYR A 159 -13.38 1.71 9.53
CA TYR A 159 -13.74 2.81 8.62
C TYR A 159 -15.22 2.81 8.22
N TRP A 160 -15.90 1.68 8.32
CA TRP A 160 -17.32 1.48 7.96
C TRP A 160 -18.26 1.52 9.17
N GLY A 161 -17.85 2.14 10.28
CA GLY A 161 -18.64 2.18 11.52
C GLY A 161 -20.08 2.64 11.35
N ASP A 162 -20.32 3.60 10.43
CA ASP A 162 -21.65 4.16 10.17
C ASP A 162 -22.39 3.47 9.00
N TYR A 163 -21.83 2.42 8.39
CA TYR A 163 -22.42 1.77 7.21
C TYR A 163 -23.79 1.18 7.48
N GLY A 164 -24.01 0.61 8.67
CA GLY A 164 -25.28 -0.05 9.01
C GLY A 164 -26.50 0.89 8.93
N ASP A 165 -26.31 2.16 9.27
CA ASP A 165 -27.37 3.18 9.24
C ASP A 165 -27.49 3.88 7.87
N HIS A 166 -26.53 3.65 6.97
CA HIS A 166 -26.38 4.36 5.70
C HIS A 166 -26.12 3.42 4.51
N SER A 167 -26.53 2.15 4.59
CA SER A 167 -26.10 1.12 3.63
C SER A 167 -26.43 1.45 2.18
N ASP A 168 -27.53 2.17 1.94
CA ASP A 168 -28.05 2.49 0.61
C ASP A 168 -27.30 3.63 -0.09
N ASP A 169 -26.58 4.48 0.65
CA ASP A 169 -25.90 5.67 0.09
C ASP A 169 -24.53 5.97 0.73
N PHE A 170 -23.94 4.99 1.42
CA PHE A 170 -22.69 5.15 2.14
C PHE A 170 -21.52 5.53 1.23
N ILE A 171 -20.84 6.62 1.61
CA ILE A 171 -19.55 7.03 1.06
C ILE A 171 -18.52 6.82 2.16
N PRO A 172 -17.40 6.10 1.91
CA PRO A 172 -16.36 5.86 2.90
C PRO A 172 -15.50 7.12 3.11
N ALA A 173 -16.13 8.17 3.62
CA ALA A 173 -15.57 9.50 3.66
C ALA A 173 -14.34 9.58 4.56
N PHE A 174 -14.36 8.86 5.68
CA PHE A 174 -13.24 8.80 6.60
C PHE A 174 -12.01 8.14 5.95
N LEU A 175 -12.17 6.94 5.39
CA LEU A 175 -11.09 6.27 4.66
C LEU A 175 -10.56 7.14 3.52
N THR A 176 -11.44 7.79 2.76
CA THR A 176 -11.06 8.69 1.66
C THR A 176 -10.15 9.80 2.14
N ASN A 177 -10.52 10.46 3.24
CA ASN A 177 -9.70 11.50 3.87
C ASN A 177 -8.36 10.95 4.36
N ASP A 178 -8.33 9.74 4.93
CA ASP A 178 -7.09 9.12 5.39
C ASP A 178 -6.16 8.72 4.22
N ILE A 179 -6.71 8.26 3.08
CA ILE A 179 -5.93 8.02 1.85
C ILE A 179 -5.32 9.33 1.34
N LEU A 180 -6.10 10.41 1.30
CA LEU A 180 -5.63 11.73 0.88
C LEU A 180 -4.58 12.28 1.87
N ARG A 181 -4.80 12.10 3.17
CA ARG A 181 -3.85 12.44 4.24
C ARG A 181 -2.53 11.71 4.02
N LEU A 182 -2.55 10.40 3.81
CA LEU A 182 -1.34 9.62 3.54
C LEU A 182 -0.58 10.14 2.31
N TRP A 183 -1.29 10.44 1.22
CA TRP A 183 -0.67 11.01 0.03
C TRP A 183 0.04 12.33 0.35
N ARG A 184 -0.62 13.25 1.06
CA ARG A 184 -0.02 14.53 1.47
C ARG A 184 1.15 14.32 2.44
N THR A 185 1.06 13.36 3.36
CA THR A 185 2.15 12.97 4.25
C THR A 185 3.36 12.48 3.45
N PHE A 186 3.19 11.67 2.41
CA PHE A 186 4.31 11.29 1.54
C PHE A 186 4.94 12.49 0.82
N CYS A 187 4.14 13.43 0.32
CA CYS A 187 4.65 14.64 -0.31
C CYS A 187 5.46 15.51 0.66
N VAL A 188 4.95 15.73 1.88
CA VAL A 188 5.60 16.58 2.88
C VAL A 188 6.85 15.90 3.45
N ASN A 189 6.81 14.58 3.70
CA ASN A 189 7.96 13.80 4.14
C ASN A 189 9.09 13.84 3.10
N TYR A 190 8.76 13.78 1.81
CA TYR A 190 9.73 13.96 0.75
C TYR A 190 10.42 15.34 0.83
N GLU A 191 9.66 16.43 0.97
CA GLU A 191 10.23 17.78 1.06
C GLU A 191 11.10 17.97 2.31
N SER A 192 10.73 17.34 3.42
CA SER A 192 11.54 17.32 4.65
C SER A 192 12.87 16.60 4.43
N GLY A 193 12.83 15.35 3.93
CA GLY A 193 14.02 14.53 3.73
C GLY A 193 14.94 15.01 2.61
N ARG A 194 14.40 15.65 1.56
CA ARG A 194 15.18 16.23 0.46
C ARG A 194 16.21 17.25 0.93
N ARG A 195 15.95 17.97 2.03
CA ARG A 195 16.86 18.99 2.58
C ARG A 195 18.15 18.39 3.13
N SER A 196 18.11 17.15 3.62
CA SER A 196 19.24 16.45 4.23
C SER A 196 19.98 15.51 3.29
N GLU A 197 19.36 15.04 2.20
CA GLU A 197 19.91 14.00 1.32
C GLU A 197 20.25 14.54 -0.09
N LYS A 198 21.47 15.06 -0.26
CA LYS A 198 21.96 15.50 -1.59
C LYS A 198 22.35 14.27 -2.42
N GLY A 199 21.56 13.95 -3.46
CA GLY A 199 21.89 12.92 -4.47
C GLY A 199 20.69 12.09 -4.90
N ASP A 200 20.00 11.45 -3.95
CA ASP A 200 18.90 10.51 -4.25
C ASP A 200 17.51 11.18 -4.33
N ALA A 201 17.41 12.46 -3.97
CA ALA A 201 16.14 13.18 -3.90
C ALA A 201 15.37 13.20 -5.23
N LYS A 202 16.03 13.19 -6.39
CA LYS A 202 15.34 13.14 -7.70
C LYS A 202 14.68 11.79 -7.94
N ILE A 203 15.40 10.70 -7.65
CA ILE A 203 14.90 9.33 -7.77
C ILE A 203 13.71 9.12 -6.82
N LYS A 204 13.84 9.54 -5.56
CA LYS A 204 12.76 9.46 -4.56
C LYS A 204 11.50 10.21 -5.01
N ASN A 205 11.65 11.41 -5.60
CA ASN A 205 10.50 12.15 -6.14
C ASN A 205 9.84 11.43 -7.31
N HIS A 206 10.63 10.84 -8.20
CA HIS A 206 10.08 10.11 -9.34
C HIS A 206 9.27 8.89 -8.89
N LYS A 207 9.78 8.13 -7.91
CA LYS A 207 9.03 7.02 -7.28
C LYS A 207 7.78 7.51 -6.53
N LEU A 208 7.87 8.66 -5.84
CA LEU A 208 6.72 9.29 -5.19
C LEU A 208 5.62 9.62 -6.19
N LYS A 209 5.97 10.30 -7.29
CA LYS A 209 5.03 10.75 -8.32
C LYS A 209 4.43 9.64 -9.18
N HIS A 210 4.95 8.42 -9.11
CA HIS A 210 4.40 7.25 -9.80
C HIS A 210 3.82 6.26 -8.80
N SER A 211 4.67 5.46 -8.13
CA SER A 211 4.22 4.35 -7.28
C SER A 211 3.35 4.82 -6.11
N ARG A 212 3.78 5.82 -5.32
CA ARG A 212 3.00 6.26 -4.15
C ARG A 212 1.71 6.99 -4.56
N MET A 213 1.75 7.76 -5.64
CA MET A 213 0.56 8.37 -6.23
C MET A 213 -0.44 7.31 -6.68
N LEU A 214 0.03 6.30 -7.44
CA LEU A 214 -0.82 5.23 -7.95
C LEU A 214 -1.40 4.38 -6.80
N THR A 215 -0.63 4.08 -5.75
CA THR A 215 -1.15 3.38 -4.55
C THR A 215 -2.40 4.07 -3.99
N CYS A 216 -2.35 5.39 -3.82
CA CYS A 216 -3.45 6.14 -3.22
C CYS A 216 -4.61 6.33 -4.21
N TYR A 217 -4.32 6.83 -5.41
CA TYR A 217 -5.37 7.24 -6.34
C TYR A 217 -6.01 6.07 -7.10
N SER A 218 -5.33 4.94 -7.27
CA SER A 218 -5.99 3.73 -7.81
C SER A 218 -7.08 3.20 -6.88
N ALA A 219 -6.90 3.35 -5.55
CA ALA A 219 -7.91 2.99 -4.57
C ALA A 219 -9.09 3.96 -4.63
N LEU A 220 -8.83 5.27 -4.68
CA LEU A 220 -9.88 6.28 -4.84
C LEU A 220 -10.68 6.07 -6.14
N LEU A 221 -10.01 5.76 -7.24
CA LEU A 221 -10.67 5.40 -8.51
C LEU A 221 -11.58 4.17 -8.36
N PHE A 222 -11.08 3.11 -7.71
CA PHE A 222 -11.87 1.89 -7.49
C PHE A 222 -13.11 2.19 -6.64
N LEU A 223 -12.96 2.86 -5.49
CA LEU A 223 -14.07 3.17 -4.59
C LEU A 223 -15.10 4.10 -5.26
N LEU A 224 -14.63 5.08 -6.04
CA LEU A 224 -15.48 5.99 -6.80
C LEU A 224 -16.27 5.27 -7.90
N ALA A 225 -15.62 4.34 -8.60
CA ALA A 225 -16.27 3.48 -9.59
C ALA A 225 -17.33 2.59 -8.95
N VAL A 226 -17.02 1.93 -7.84
CA VAL A 226 -18.00 1.14 -7.07
C VAL A 226 -19.20 2.01 -6.69
N TYR A 227 -18.98 3.18 -6.09
CA TYR A 227 -20.06 4.10 -5.74
C TYR A 227 -20.92 4.51 -6.95
N LYS A 228 -20.31 4.66 -8.14
CA LYS A 228 -21.05 5.01 -9.36
C LYS A 228 -21.89 3.85 -9.92
N LEU A 229 -21.45 2.61 -9.71
CA LEU A 229 -22.21 1.42 -10.10
C LEU A 229 -23.33 1.12 -9.10
N ASP A 230 -23.01 1.17 -7.82
CA ASP A 230 -23.83 0.59 -6.76
C ASP A 230 -24.63 1.65 -5.97
N GLY A 231 -24.27 2.94 -6.10
CA GLY A 231 -24.86 4.05 -5.32
C GLY A 231 -24.33 4.16 -3.89
N THR A 232 -23.55 3.18 -3.45
CA THR A 232 -22.96 3.01 -2.12
C THR A 232 -21.63 2.26 -2.24
N VAL A 233 -20.82 2.22 -1.18
CA VAL A 233 -19.63 1.36 -1.13
C VAL A 233 -19.75 0.43 0.07
N SER A 234 -19.99 -0.86 -0.16
CA SER A 234 -20.10 -1.84 0.92
C SER A 234 -18.72 -2.30 1.45
N PRO A 235 -18.65 -2.83 2.69
CA PRO A 235 -17.44 -3.48 3.23
C PRO A 235 -16.87 -4.57 2.30
N GLU A 236 -17.74 -5.34 1.66
CA GLU A 236 -17.36 -6.43 0.74
C GLU A 236 -16.67 -5.87 -0.50
N ARG A 237 -17.22 -4.80 -1.11
CA ARG A 237 -16.59 -4.11 -2.24
C ARG A 237 -15.23 -3.52 -1.83
N ALA A 238 -15.12 -2.98 -0.63
CA ALA A 238 -13.83 -2.53 -0.09
C ALA A 238 -12.83 -3.69 0.08
N LYS A 239 -13.28 -4.85 0.57
CA LYS A 239 -12.46 -6.07 0.71
C LYS A 239 -12.01 -6.63 -0.65
N GLU A 240 -12.81 -6.52 -1.70
CA GLU A 240 -12.37 -6.87 -3.05
C GLU A 240 -11.20 -5.99 -3.51
N MET A 241 -11.24 -4.70 -3.20
CA MET A 241 -10.19 -3.76 -3.56
C MET A 241 -8.82 -4.11 -2.95
N THR A 242 -8.80 -4.61 -1.70
CA THR A 242 -7.55 -4.96 -1.00
C THR A 242 -6.85 -6.16 -1.64
N LYS A 243 -7.60 -7.01 -2.36
CA LYS A 243 -7.05 -8.15 -3.12
C LYS A 243 -6.36 -7.71 -4.41
N LEU A 244 -6.63 -6.51 -4.91
CA LEU A 244 -6.05 -5.99 -6.15
C LEU A 244 -4.80 -5.14 -5.86
N THR A 245 -3.78 -5.28 -6.71
CA THR A 245 -2.67 -4.32 -6.76
C THR A 245 -3.15 -2.97 -7.31
N PRO A 246 -2.38 -1.88 -7.15
CA PRO A 246 -2.75 -0.60 -7.75
C PRO A 246 -2.97 -0.65 -9.27
N THR A 247 -2.16 -1.42 -10.00
CA THR A 247 -2.36 -1.68 -11.43
C THR A 247 -3.55 -2.62 -11.70
N GLY A 248 -3.78 -3.60 -10.82
CA GLY A 248 -4.94 -4.49 -10.88
C GLY A 248 -6.28 -3.76 -10.75
N ARG A 249 -6.34 -2.66 -9.98
CA ARG A 249 -7.54 -1.79 -9.90
C ARG A 249 -7.83 -1.09 -11.23
N LEU A 250 -6.79 -0.62 -11.93
CA LEU A 250 -6.94 -0.04 -13.26
C LEU A 250 -7.38 -1.09 -14.28
N GLN A 251 -6.83 -2.30 -14.21
CA GLN A 251 -7.27 -3.42 -15.05
C GLN A 251 -8.71 -3.84 -14.75
N TRP A 252 -9.16 -3.75 -13.50
CA TRP A 252 -10.57 -3.96 -13.15
C TRP A 252 -11.47 -2.91 -13.80
N LEU A 253 -11.10 -1.62 -13.76
CA LEU A 253 -11.85 -0.55 -14.46
C LEU A 253 -11.97 -0.79 -15.97
N LEU A 254 -10.90 -1.29 -16.61
CA LEU A 254 -10.92 -1.64 -18.04
C LEU A 254 -11.89 -2.79 -18.38
N LYS A 255 -12.26 -3.62 -17.40
CA LYS A 255 -13.22 -4.71 -17.60
C LYS A 255 -14.66 -4.26 -17.41
N GLU A 256 -14.90 -3.10 -16.79
CA GLU A 256 -16.23 -2.57 -16.53
C GLU A 256 -16.79 -1.82 -17.75
N PRO A 257 -17.82 -2.34 -18.46
CA PRO A 257 -18.32 -1.73 -19.69
C PRO A 257 -18.93 -0.35 -19.48
N SER A 258 -19.50 -0.10 -18.30
CA SER A 258 -20.07 1.20 -17.89
C SER A 258 -19.05 2.34 -17.89
N PHE A 259 -17.75 2.01 -17.90
CA PHE A 259 -16.64 2.98 -17.88
C PHE A 259 -15.84 3.00 -19.18
N SER A 260 -16.40 2.51 -20.29
CA SER A 260 -15.74 2.49 -21.61
C SER A 260 -15.21 3.86 -22.06
N ALA A 261 -15.87 4.95 -21.66
CA ALA A 261 -15.45 6.32 -21.97
C ALA A 261 -14.10 6.74 -21.38
N ILE A 262 -13.56 6.02 -20.39
CA ILE A 262 -12.26 6.28 -19.78
C ILE A 262 -11.24 5.15 -20.05
N HIS A 263 -11.60 4.14 -20.85
CA HIS A 263 -10.73 2.97 -21.07
C HIS A 263 -9.42 3.33 -21.78
N ASP A 264 -9.46 4.25 -22.73
CA ASP A 264 -8.26 4.68 -23.46
C ASP A 264 -7.27 5.38 -22.53
N GLN A 265 -7.72 6.36 -21.74
CA GLN A 265 -6.88 7.07 -20.76
C GLN A 265 -6.40 6.14 -19.64
N THR A 266 -7.22 5.17 -19.23
CA THR A 266 -6.82 4.17 -18.22
C THR A 266 -5.74 3.23 -18.77
N SER A 267 -5.82 2.87 -20.05
CA SER A 267 -4.79 2.08 -20.73
C SER A 267 -3.49 2.86 -20.88
N GLU A 268 -3.58 4.14 -21.27
CA GLU A 268 -2.43 5.05 -21.34
C GLU A 268 -1.75 5.18 -19.97
N LEU A 269 -2.52 5.29 -18.88
CA LEU A 269 -2.00 5.37 -17.52
C LEU A 269 -1.19 4.10 -17.14
N LEU A 270 -1.70 2.91 -17.49
CA LEU A 270 -0.98 1.64 -17.29
C LEU A 270 0.29 1.55 -18.13
N GLU A 271 0.28 2.08 -19.36
CA GLU A 271 1.47 2.12 -20.22
C GLU A 271 2.54 3.04 -19.65
N LYS A 272 2.18 4.27 -19.25
CA LYS A 272 3.09 5.22 -18.59
C LYS A 272 3.69 4.63 -17.31
N TYR A 273 2.89 3.90 -16.53
CA TYR A 273 3.38 3.22 -15.33
C TYR A 273 4.33 2.06 -15.66
N GLY A 274 3.99 1.24 -16.66
CA GLY A 274 4.87 0.16 -17.12
C GLY A 274 6.22 0.68 -17.62
N ASP A 275 6.24 1.80 -18.35
CA ASP A 275 7.47 2.44 -18.78
C ASP A 275 8.26 3.05 -17.61
N PHE A 276 7.58 3.56 -16.58
CA PHE A 276 8.22 3.97 -15.33
C PHE A 276 8.94 2.79 -14.68
N LEU A 277 8.28 1.64 -14.53
CA LEU A 277 8.89 0.45 -13.94
C LEU A 277 10.15 0.05 -14.71
N LYS A 278 10.08 -0.08 -16.04
CA LYS A 278 11.24 -0.41 -16.90
C LYS A 278 12.42 0.54 -16.70
N ARG A 279 12.15 1.85 -16.65
CA ARG A 279 13.20 2.86 -16.48
C ARG A 279 13.87 2.77 -15.11
N THR A 280 13.10 2.44 -14.07
CA THR A 280 13.62 2.37 -12.69
C THR A 280 14.22 1.03 -12.32
N ASP A 281 14.05 0.01 -13.16
CA ASP A 281 14.63 -1.33 -12.97
C ASP A 281 16.10 -1.35 -13.39
N GLN A 282 16.92 -0.60 -12.64
CA GLN A 282 18.34 -0.40 -12.89
C GLN A 282 19.10 -0.39 -11.57
N PRO A 283 20.38 -0.83 -11.55
CA PRO A 283 21.27 -0.62 -10.41
C PRO A 283 21.30 0.85 -9.98
N LYS A 284 21.41 1.10 -8.67
CA LYS A 284 21.29 2.45 -8.09
C LYS A 284 22.21 3.49 -8.76
N GLU A 285 23.47 3.14 -9.00
CA GLU A 285 24.45 4.05 -9.61
C GLU A 285 24.14 4.32 -11.09
N THR A 286 23.70 3.31 -11.84
CA THR A 286 23.21 3.48 -13.21
C THR A 286 21.98 4.38 -13.24
N LEU A 287 21.03 4.17 -12.32
CA LEU A 287 19.82 4.96 -12.23
C LEU A 287 20.14 6.43 -11.93
N LYS A 288 21.10 6.72 -11.04
CA LYS A 288 21.59 8.08 -10.77
C LYS A 288 22.12 8.74 -12.04
N ALA A 289 23.03 8.07 -12.76
CA ALA A 289 23.60 8.60 -14.00
C ALA A 289 22.53 8.87 -15.07
N LEU A 290 21.55 7.97 -15.22
CA LEU A 290 20.43 8.16 -16.13
C LEU A 290 19.55 9.35 -15.73
N PHE A 291 19.30 9.55 -14.43
CA PHE A 291 18.55 10.71 -13.94
C PHE A 291 19.28 12.03 -14.18
N GLU A 292 20.61 12.04 -14.08
CA GLU A 292 21.41 13.24 -14.39
C GLU A 292 21.29 13.63 -15.86
N SER A 293 21.40 12.64 -16.76
CA SER A 293 21.30 12.86 -18.22
C SER A 293 19.87 13.15 -18.70
N ASN A 294 18.85 12.56 -18.08
CA ASN A 294 17.46 12.62 -18.57
C ASN A 294 16.50 13.40 -17.65
N SER A 295 17.03 14.16 -16.69
CA SER A 295 16.25 14.77 -15.61
C SER A 295 15.01 15.54 -16.08
N LYS A 296 15.13 16.32 -17.17
CA LYS A 296 14.04 17.16 -17.68
C LYS A 296 12.89 16.32 -18.24
N GLU A 297 13.23 15.34 -19.07
CA GLU A 297 12.25 14.42 -19.68
C GLU A 297 11.53 13.60 -18.61
N TRP A 298 12.26 13.04 -17.64
CA TRP A 298 11.65 12.17 -16.63
C TRP A 298 10.77 12.93 -15.65
N VAL A 299 11.11 14.20 -15.37
CA VAL A 299 10.23 15.10 -14.63
C VAL A 299 8.96 15.37 -15.42
N GLN A 300 9.05 15.66 -16.72
CA GLN A 300 7.87 15.88 -17.57
C GLN A 300 6.97 14.63 -17.58
N LYS A 301 7.52 13.45 -17.80
CA LYS A 301 6.77 12.18 -17.74
C LYS A 301 6.05 11.96 -16.40
N SER A 302 6.60 12.47 -15.30
CA SER A 302 5.96 12.38 -13.99
C SER A 302 4.73 13.29 -13.87
N TYR A 303 4.76 14.46 -14.53
CA TYR A 303 3.60 15.34 -14.62
C TYR A 303 2.55 14.76 -15.56
N ASP A 304 2.96 14.32 -16.75
CA ASP A 304 2.06 13.70 -17.72
C ASP A 304 1.32 12.49 -17.12
N PHE A 305 1.99 11.69 -16.27
CA PHE A 305 1.37 10.60 -15.52
C PHE A 305 0.29 11.10 -14.54
N GLY A 306 0.61 12.13 -13.75
CA GLY A 306 -0.33 12.73 -12.81
C GLY A 306 -1.53 13.39 -13.49
N ASP A 307 -1.31 14.07 -14.61
CA ASP A 307 -2.37 14.71 -15.40
C ASP A 307 -3.31 13.65 -15.98
N THR A 308 -2.76 12.56 -16.54
CA THR A 308 -3.58 11.43 -17.04
C THR A 308 -4.43 10.81 -15.91
N LEU A 309 -3.84 10.63 -14.73
CA LEU A 309 -4.56 10.11 -13.57
C LEU A 309 -5.68 11.05 -13.12
N PHE A 310 -5.44 12.36 -13.12
CA PHE A 310 -6.44 13.38 -12.83
C PHE A 310 -7.58 13.38 -13.85
N ASP A 311 -7.27 13.23 -15.14
CA ASP A 311 -8.26 13.18 -16.22
C ASP A 311 -9.16 11.95 -16.07
N VAL A 312 -8.58 10.77 -15.78
CA VAL A 312 -9.35 9.54 -15.50
C VAL A 312 -10.26 9.73 -14.28
N LEU A 313 -9.72 10.26 -13.17
CA LEU A 313 -10.49 10.49 -11.95
C LEU A 313 -11.63 11.48 -12.17
N SER A 314 -11.36 12.58 -12.88
CA SER A 314 -12.35 13.61 -13.18
C SER A 314 -13.44 13.07 -14.10
N ALA A 315 -13.08 12.38 -15.18
CA ALA A 315 -14.05 11.80 -16.12
C ALA A 315 -14.92 10.72 -15.47
N LEU A 316 -14.34 9.91 -14.57
CA LEU A 316 -15.08 8.90 -13.81
C LEU A 316 -16.07 9.55 -12.84
N GLY A 317 -15.58 10.51 -12.05
CA GLY A 317 -16.24 11.01 -10.86
C GLY A 317 -17.12 12.25 -11.03
N LYS A 318 -17.00 12.98 -12.15
CA LYS A 318 -17.69 14.25 -12.36
C LYS A 318 -19.16 14.17 -11.95
N ASP A 319 -19.62 15.20 -11.26
CA ASP A 319 -21.00 15.38 -10.76
C ASP A 319 -21.44 14.42 -9.64
N THR A 320 -20.54 13.58 -9.10
CA THR A 320 -20.84 12.74 -7.92
C THR A 320 -20.50 13.43 -6.60
N LYS A 321 -21.26 13.12 -5.54
CA LYS A 321 -20.97 13.58 -4.17
C LYS A 321 -19.60 13.08 -3.69
N PHE A 322 -19.23 11.85 -4.06
CA PHE A 322 -17.97 11.25 -3.68
C PHE A 322 -16.77 11.93 -4.37
N PHE A 323 -16.85 12.23 -5.66
CA PHE A 323 -15.79 12.98 -6.34
C PHE A 323 -15.54 14.35 -5.71
N ARG A 324 -16.61 15.06 -5.30
CA ARG A 324 -16.46 16.33 -4.57
C ARG A 324 -15.66 16.17 -3.28
N LEU A 325 -15.85 15.10 -2.53
CA LEU A 325 -15.05 14.82 -1.33
C LEU A 325 -13.58 14.55 -1.66
N ILE A 326 -13.29 13.95 -2.82
CA ILE A 326 -11.91 13.67 -3.24
C ILE A 326 -11.16 14.97 -3.59
N VAL A 327 -11.85 15.98 -4.13
CA VAL A 327 -11.24 17.19 -4.69
C VAL A 327 -11.33 18.45 -3.81
N VAL A 328 -12.25 18.50 -2.84
CA VAL A 328 -12.47 19.65 -1.93
C VAL A 328 -12.01 19.32 -0.53
#